data_AF-A0A6H2D4D4-F1
#
_entry.id   AF-A0A6H2D4D4-F1
#
_cell.length_a   1.000
_cell.length_b   1.000
_cell.length_c   1.000
_cell.angle_alpha   90.00
_cell.angle_beta   90.00
_cell.angle_gamma   90.00
#
_symmetry.space_group_name_H-M   'P 1'
#
loop_
_entity.id
_entity.type
_entity.pdbx_description
1 polymer ?
#
loop_
_entity_poly.entity_id
_entity_poly.type
_entity_poly.pdbx_seq_one_letter_code
_entity_poly.pdbx_strand_id
1 'polypeptide(L)'
;MKPMKWIIIVALLAFPFTAMAQDSPQTAEQQLIDLVGKAIVEETTQRSEEVRKAKDILDEVLKTTTATQEEKEEAEKKVEEAEAKYAASQKKLDTARVDAYAKQCGKSRAQIQAMRDSGMGWGRIAKECGIHPSAAGKGKGKNKDKNKNKNKKNKSKYSDDDNDDEDDDGDSEDDEIKEKKQKKNKGKGKKK
;
A
#
# COMPACT_ATOMS: atom_id res chain seq x y z
N MET A 1 50.52 -2.95 37.07
CA MET A 1 49.45 -2.65 36.08
C MET A 1 48.19 -3.37 36.54
N LYS A 2 47.10 -2.65 36.82
CA LYS A 2 45.87 -3.21 37.42
C LYS A 2 44.75 -3.24 36.37
N PRO A 3 44.01 -4.35 36.21
CA PRO A 3 42.91 -4.40 35.25
C PRO A 3 41.67 -3.68 35.81
N MET A 4 41.17 -2.68 35.07
CA MET A 4 39.91 -2.00 35.37
C MET A 4 38.72 -2.89 34.99
N LYS A 5 37.92 -3.26 35.99
CA LYS A 5 36.62 -3.90 35.81
C LYS A 5 35.56 -2.81 35.55
N TRP A 6 35.07 -2.72 34.31
CA TRP A 6 33.91 -1.91 33.98
C TRP A 6 32.64 -2.64 34.42
N ILE A 7 31.96 -2.09 35.42
CA ILE A 7 30.62 -2.53 35.86
C ILE A 7 29.61 -1.81 34.96
N ILE A 8 29.02 -2.53 34.02
CA ILE A 8 27.89 -2.06 33.21
C ILE A 8 26.61 -2.33 34.01
N ILE A 9 26.03 -1.26 34.56
CA ILE A 9 24.72 -1.29 35.21
C ILE A 9 23.65 -1.33 34.11
N VAL A 10 23.08 -2.51 33.88
CA VAL A 10 21.91 -2.70 33.02
C VAL A 10 20.68 -2.24 33.80
N ALA A 11 20.29 -0.98 33.60
CA ALA A 11 19.05 -0.42 34.10
C ALA A 11 17.87 -0.99 33.31
N LEU A 12 17.20 -1.96 33.91
CA LEU A 12 16.02 -2.65 33.40
C LEU A 12 14.81 -1.70 33.54
N LEU A 13 14.66 -0.78 32.60
CA LEU A 13 13.48 0.09 32.48
C LEU A 13 12.28 -0.74 32.04
N ALA A 14 11.41 -1.04 33.00
CA ALA A 14 10.08 -1.57 32.77
C ALA A 14 9.22 -0.53 32.04
N PHE A 15 9.24 -0.58 30.71
CA PHE A 15 8.22 0.12 29.91
C PHE A 15 6.88 -0.61 30.07
N PRO A 16 5.79 0.08 30.43
CA PRO A 16 4.47 -0.49 30.37
C PRO A 16 4.16 -0.80 28.91
N PHE A 17 4.17 -2.09 28.55
CA PHE A 17 3.55 -2.58 27.33
C PHE A 17 2.09 -2.15 27.37
N THR A 18 1.80 -1.06 26.67
CA THR A 18 0.44 -0.67 26.37
C THR A 18 -0.09 -1.77 25.46
N ALA A 19 -0.92 -2.64 26.02
CA ALA A 19 -1.63 -3.67 25.29
C ALA A 19 -2.55 -2.97 24.27
N MET A 20 -1.99 -2.63 23.12
CA MET A 20 -2.75 -2.33 21.91
C MET A 20 -3.54 -3.60 21.63
N ALA A 21 -4.87 -3.52 21.75
CA ALA A 21 -5.76 -4.58 21.32
C ALA A 21 -5.42 -4.93 19.87
N GLN A 22 -4.65 -6.00 19.69
CA GLN A 22 -4.48 -6.69 18.44
C GLN A 22 -5.81 -7.35 18.14
N ASP A 23 -6.74 -6.57 17.61
CA ASP A 23 -7.91 -7.10 16.92
C ASP A 23 -7.36 -7.93 15.75
N SER A 24 -7.31 -9.24 15.96
CA SER A 24 -6.41 -10.17 15.27
C SER A 24 -6.64 -10.11 13.75
N PRO A 25 -5.61 -9.76 12.93
CA PRO A 25 -5.72 -9.73 11.47
C PRO A 25 -6.14 -11.08 10.87
N GLN A 26 -6.03 -12.16 11.64
CA GLN A 26 -6.42 -13.51 11.25
C GLN A 26 -7.88 -13.62 10.79
N THR A 27 -8.82 -12.83 11.32
CA THR A 27 -10.25 -13.01 10.97
C THR A 27 -10.59 -12.54 9.55
N ALA A 28 -9.96 -11.46 9.08
CA ALA A 28 -10.21 -10.91 7.74
C ALA A 28 -9.53 -11.75 6.65
N GLU A 29 -8.32 -12.23 6.92
CA GLU A 29 -7.61 -13.13 6.01
C GLU A 29 -8.33 -14.48 5.90
N GLN A 30 -8.81 -15.05 7.00
CA GLN A 30 -9.57 -16.31 6.99
C GLN A 30 -10.86 -16.22 6.17
N GLN A 31 -11.61 -15.12 6.28
CA GLN A 31 -12.83 -14.95 5.49
C GLN A 31 -12.52 -14.72 4.00
N LEU A 32 -11.44 -14.00 3.68
CA LEU A 32 -10.99 -13.85 2.30
C LEU A 32 -10.53 -15.19 1.71
N ILE A 33 -9.83 -16.00 2.52
CA ILE A 33 -9.39 -17.36 2.19
C ILE A 33 -10.57 -18.26 1.90
N ASP A 34 -11.62 -18.21 2.71
CA ASP A 34 -12.83 -19.00 2.51
C ASP A 34 -13.60 -18.58 1.24
N LEU A 35 -13.60 -17.26 0.97
CA LEU A 35 -14.33 -16.68 -0.16
C LEU A 35 -13.63 -16.86 -1.52
N VAL A 36 -12.32 -16.63 -1.57
CA VAL A 36 -11.51 -16.55 -2.80
C VAL A 36 -10.66 -17.82 -3.00
N GLY A 37 -10.47 -18.60 -1.94
CA GLY A 37 -9.61 -19.77 -1.91
C GLY A 37 -8.24 -19.46 -1.29
N LYS A 38 -7.82 -20.31 -0.35
CA LYS A 38 -6.56 -20.20 0.39
C LYS A 38 -5.34 -20.03 -0.51
N ALA A 39 -5.27 -20.86 -1.55
CA ALA A 39 -4.11 -20.91 -2.45
C ALA A 39 -3.83 -19.57 -3.16
N ILE A 40 -4.88 -18.87 -3.61
CA ILE A 40 -4.71 -17.60 -4.34
C ILE A 40 -4.27 -16.48 -3.40
N VAL A 41 -4.82 -16.45 -2.18
CA VAL A 41 -4.44 -15.47 -1.15
C VAL A 41 -3.00 -15.71 -0.72
N GLU A 42 -2.61 -16.96 -0.42
CA GLU A 42 -1.24 -17.32 -0.05
C GLU A 42 -0.24 -17.04 -1.17
N GLU A 43 -0.55 -17.39 -2.43
CA GLU A 43 0.28 -17.07 -3.59
C GLU A 43 0.51 -15.56 -3.67
N THR A 44 -0.55 -14.75 -3.55
CA THR A 44 -0.44 -13.28 -3.65
C THR A 44 0.39 -12.69 -2.52
N THR A 45 0.20 -13.18 -1.29
CA THR A 45 1.00 -12.77 -0.12
C THR A 45 2.48 -13.15 -0.30
N GLN A 46 2.77 -14.37 -0.75
CA GLN A 46 4.13 -14.82 -1.03
C GLN A 46 4.79 -13.94 -2.10
N ARG A 47 4.09 -13.62 -3.19
CA ARG A 47 4.61 -12.71 -4.22
C ARG A 47 4.85 -11.30 -3.69
N SER A 48 4.01 -10.81 -2.76
CA SER A 48 4.25 -9.52 -2.10
C SER A 48 5.54 -9.51 -1.27
N GLU A 49 5.83 -10.62 -0.58
CA GLU A 49 7.07 -10.77 0.19
C GLU A 49 8.30 -10.90 -0.72
N GLU A 50 8.17 -11.55 -1.89
CA GLU A 50 9.23 -11.58 -2.91
C GLU A 50 9.58 -10.18 -3.41
N VAL A 51 8.58 -9.34 -3.70
CA VAL A 51 8.80 -7.92 -4.07
C VAL A 51 9.52 -7.16 -2.97
N ARG A 52 9.11 -7.34 -1.71
CA ARG A 52 9.77 -6.67 -0.58
C ARG A 52 11.25 -7.08 -0.49
N LYS A 53 11.54 -8.37 -0.53
CA LYS A 53 12.92 -8.89 -0.49
C LYS A 53 13.76 -8.40 -1.67
N ALA A 54 13.21 -8.37 -2.87
CA ALA A 54 13.92 -7.86 -4.04
C ALA A 54 14.28 -6.37 -3.88
N LYS A 55 13.37 -5.57 -3.32
CA LYS A 55 13.62 -4.14 -3.03
C LYS A 55 14.65 -3.94 -1.94
N ASP A 56 14.63 -4.76 -0.89
CA ASP A 56 15.63 -4.72 0.18
C ASP A 56 17.04 -5.02 -0.38
N ILE A 57 17.15 -6.01 -1.30
CA ILE A 57 18.40 -6.32 -2.00
C ILE A 57 18.86 -5.14 -2.86
N LEU A 58 17.96 -4.54 -3.64
CA LEU A 58 18.30 -3.37 -4.45
C LEU A 58 18.81 -2.21 -3.59
N ASP A 59 18.13 -1.92 -2.47
CA ASP A 59 18.55 -0.87 -1.54
C ASP A 59 19.93 -1.17 -0.92
N GLU A 60 20.22 -2.42 -0.59
CA GLU A 60 21.54 -2.84 -0.10
C GLU A 60 22.64 -2.70 -1.17
N VAL A 61 22.35 -3.07 -2.42
CA VAL A 61 23.27 -2.88 -3.56
C VAL A 61 23.53 -1.39 -3.81
N LEU A 62 22.50 -0.54 -3.73
CA LEU A 62 22.64 0.91 -3.92
C LEU A 62 23.43 1.59 -2.79
N LYS A 63 23.34 1.08 -1.56
CA LYS A 63 24.12 1.56 -0.41
C LYS A 63 25.59 1.16 -0.49
N THR A 64 25.90 0.09 -1.22
CA THR A 64 27.27 -0.41 -1.35
C THR A 64 28.05 0.44 -2.36
N THR A 65 29.05 1.20 -1.88
CA THR A 65 29.85 2.12 -2.72
C THR A 65 30.70 1.42 -3.78
N THR A 66 30.96 0.12 -3.60
CA THR A 66 31.75 -0.70 -4.52
C THR A 66 30.89 -1.52 -5.48
N ALA A 67 29.56 -1.41 -5.42
CA ALA A 67 28.68 -2.16 -6.30
C ALA A 67 28.90 -1.75 -7.77
N THR A 68 29.18 -2.74 -8.60
CA THR A 68 29.32 -2.60 -10.04
C THR A 68 27.99 -2.23 -10.68
N GLN A 69 28.05 -1.67 -11.89
CA GLN A 69 26.84 -1.36 -12.66
C GLN A 69 26.03 -2.62 -12.97
N GLU A 70 26.71 -3.73 -13.26
CA GLU A 70 26.08 -5.02 -13.54
C GLU A 70 25.27 -5.54 -12.34
N GLU A 71 25.80 -5.41 -11.12
CA GLU A 71 25.08 -5.81 -9.89
C GLU A 71 23.82 -4.99 -9.65
N LYS A 72 23.86 -3.68 -9.98
CA LYS A 72 22.69 -2.79 -9.89
C LYS A 72 21.62 -3.19 -10.90
N GLU A 73 22.01 -3.39 -12.16
CA GLU A 73 21.09 -3.80 -13.23
C GLU A 73 20.46 -5.17 -12.94
N GLU A 74 21.23 -6.12 -12.38
CA GLU A 74 20.68 -7.42 -11.96
C GLU A 74 19.66 -7.27 -10.82
N ALA A 75 19.95 -6.44 -9.82
CA ALA A 75 19.04 -6.18 -8.71
C ALA A 75 17.75 -5.49 -9.17
N GLU A 76 17.85 -4.50 -10.06
CA GLU A 76 16.70 -3.83 -10.67
C GLU A 76 15.82 -4.81 -11.46
N LYS A 77 16.44 -5.66 -12.28
CA LYS A 77 15.73 -6.70 -13.04
C LYS A 77 14.99 -7.68 -12.13
N LYS A 78 15.57 -8.05 -10.98
CA LYS A 78 14.90 -8.89 -9.98
C LYS A 78 13.68 -8.22 -9.36
N VAL A 79 13.76 -6.91 -9.09
CA VAL A 79 12.60 -6.13 -8.61
C VAL A 79 11.51 -6.11 -9.67
N GLU A 80 11.84 -5.79 -10.92
CA GLU A 80 10.88 -5.76 -12.02
C GLU A 80 10.18 -7.12 -12.21
N GLU A 81 10.93 -8.22 -12.21
CA GLU A 81 10.37 -9.56 -12.34
C GLU A 81 9.44 -9.92 -11.17
N ALA A 82 9.83 -9.58 -9.94
CA ALA A 82 9.02 -9.81 -8.76
C ALA A 82 7.72 -8.98 -8.81
N GLU A 83 7.80 -7.72 -9.23
CA GLU A 83 6.63 -6.84 -9.37
C GLU A 83 5.68 -7.33 -10.47
N ALA A 84 6.20 -7.80 -11.61
CA ALA A 84 5.39 -8.39 -12.67
C ALA A 84 4.63 -9.65 -12.18
N LYS A 85 5.32 -10.52 -11.43
CA LYS A 85 4.70 -11.72 -10.82
C LYS A 85 3.63 -11.33 -9.79
N TYR A 86 3.88 -10.33 -8.97
CA TYR A 86 2.92 -9.82 -7.99
C TYR A 86 1.70 -9.17 -8.66
N ALA A 87 1.89 -8.38 -9.71
CA ALA A 87 0.79 -7.80 -10.48
C ALA A 87 -0.08 -8.88 -11.14
N ALA A 88 0.53 -9.96 -11.64
CA ALA A 88 -0.20 -11.10 -12.18
C ALA A 88 -1.03 -11.83 -11.12
N SER A 89 -0.47 -12.08 -9.93
CA SER A 89 -1.21 -12.72 -8.83
C SER A 89 -2.33 -11.83 -8.29
N GLN A 90 -2.12 -10.51 -8.18
CA GLN A 90 -3.18 -9.55 -7.83
C GLN A 90 -4.35 -9.61 -8.82
N LYS A 91 -4.11 -9.68 -10.14
CA LYS A 91 -5.18 -9.82 -11.13
C LYS A 91 -5.99 -11.11 -10.96
N LYS A 92 -5.32 -12.23 -10.63
CA LYS A 92 -6.00 -13.50 -10.32
C LYS A 92 -6.88 -13.34 -9.08
N LEU A 93 -6.34 -12.73 -8.02
CA LEU A 93 -7.04 -12.50 -6.77
C LEU A 93 -8.26 -11.58 -6.95
N ASP A 94 -8.12 -10.49 -7.71
CA ASP A 94 -9.23 -9.60 -8.03
C ASP A 94 -10.30 -10.31 -8.88
N THR A 95 -9.90 -11.11 -9.87
CA THR A 95 -10.85 -11.93 -10.67
C THR A 95 -11.64 -12.89 -9.79
N ALA A 96 -10.94 -13.60 -8.89
CA ALA A 96 -11.57 -14.54 -7.97
C ALA A 96 -12.48 -13.84 -6.95
N ARG A 97 -12.13 -12.61 -6.51
CA ARG A 97 -13.02 -11.76 -5.70
C ARG A 97 -14.29 -11.37 -6.46
N VAL A 98 -14.19 -10.92 -7.71
CA VAL A 98 -15.38 -10.62 -8.54
C VAL A 98 -16.32 -11.82 -8.58
N ASP A 99 -15.77 -13.01 -8.80
CA ASP A 99 -16.56 -14.24 -8.94
C ASP A 99 -17.24 -14.62 -7.64
N ALA A 100 -16.54 -14.52 -6.51
CA ALA A 100 -17.10 -14.83 -5.22
C ALA A 100 -18.19 -13.82 -4.80
N TYR A 101 -17.99 -12.53 -5.08
CA TYR A 101 -18.98 -11.49 -4.81
C TYR A 101 -20.21 -11.63 -5.70
N ALA A 102 -20.03 -11.93 -6.99
CA ALA A 102 -21.13 -12.19 -7.90
C ALA A 102 -22.04 -13.31 -7.37
N LYS A 103 -21.45 -14.41 -6.89
CA LYS A 103 -22.17 -15.54 -6.29
C LYS A 103 -22.92 -15.15 -5.02
N GLN A 104 -22.27 -14.44 -4.09
CA GLN A 104 -22.89 -14.08 -2.80
C GLN A 104 -23.93 -12.96 -2.91
N CYS A 105 -23.72 -12.01 -3.81
CA CYS A 105 -24.55 -10.82 -3.99
C CYS A 105 -25.77 -11.06 -4.91
N GLY A 106 -25.78 -12.18 -5.64
CA GLY A 106 -26.75 -12.43 -6.71
C GLY A 106 -26.63 -11.47 -7.90
N LYS A 107 -25.51 -10.74 -8.02
CA LYS A 107 -25.22 -9.83 -9.13
C LYS A 107 -24.37 -10.52 -10.19
N SER A 108 -24.44 -10.05 -11.41
CA SER A 108 -23.55 -10.52 -12.48
C SER A 108 -22.09 -10.08 -12.23
N ARG A 109 -21.13 -10.85 -12.76
CA ARG A 109 -19.69 -10.49 -12.75
C ARG A 109 -19.46 -9.10 -13.34
N ALA A 110 -20.17 -8.78 -14.44
CA ALA A 110 -20.09 -7.48 -15.11
C ALA A 110 -20.53 -6.32 -14.20
N GLN A 111 -21.56 -6.50 -13.38
CA GLN A 111 -22.00 -5.47 -12.43
C GLN A 111 -20.96 -5.23 -11.32
N ILE A 112 -20.40 -6.31 -10.76
CA ILE A 112 -19.35 -6.19 -9.73
C ILE A 112 -18.08 -5.54 -10.32
N GLN A 113 -17.70 -5.93 -11.54
CA GLN A 113 -16.57 -5.30 -12.25
C GLN A 113 -16.85 -3.82 -12.51
N ALA A 114 -18.06 -3.45 -12.96
CA ALA A 114 -18.43 -2.06 -13.17
C ALA A 114 -18.35 -1.23 -11.87
N MET A 115 -18.72 -1.81 -10.71
CA MET A 115 -18.53 -1.16 -9.40
C MET A 115 -17.03 -0.95 -9.10
N ARG A 116 -16.18 -1.92 -9.42
CA ARG A 116 -14.72 -1.80 -9.23
C ARG A 116 -14.12 -0.73 -10.14
N ASP A 117 -14.53 -0.71 -11.41
CA ASP A 117 -14.07 0.22 -12.44
C ASP A 117 -14.55 1.65 -12.16
N SER A 118 -15.69 1.81 -11.48
CA SER A 118 -16.15 3.12 -10.99
C SER A 118 -15.33 3.64 -9.79
N GLY A 119 -14.24 2.98 -9.42
CA GLY A 119 -13.39 3.33 -8.28
C GLY A 119 -13.94 2.90 -6.93
N MET A 120 -15.02 2.11 -6.87
CA MET A 120 -15.53 1.59 -5.60
C MET A 120 -14.57 0.55 -5.04
N GLY A 121 -14.11 0.75 -3.79
CA GLY A 121 -13.26 -0.22 -3.10
C GLY A 121 -14.02 -1.48 -2.68
N TRP A 122 -13.31 -2.62 -2.58
CA TRP A 122 -13.86 -3.93 -2.20
C TRP A 122 -14.75 -3.90 -0.95
N GLY A 123 -14.35 -3.16 0.08
CA GLY A 123 -15.16 -3.02 1.31
C GLY A 123 -16.52 -2.34 1.11
N ARG A 124 -16.63 -1.37 0.19
CA ARG A 124 -17.92 -0.76 -0.15
C ARG A 124 -18.77 -1.69 -0.99
N ILE A 125 -18.15 -2.38 -1.97
CA ILE A 125 -18.84 -3.40 -2.78
C ILE A 125 -19.40 -4.51 -1.87
N ALA A 126 -18.65 -4.95 -0.86
CA ALA A 126 -19.10 -5.96 0.08
C ALA A 126 -20.32 -5.50 0.87
N LYS A 127 -20.31 -4.26 1.37
CA LYS A 127 -21.43 -3.65 2.06
C LYS A 127 -22.69 -3.58 1.18
N GLU A 128 -22.54 -3.16 -0.07
CA GLU A 128 -23.64 -3.14 -1.06
C GLU A 128 -24.18 -4.54 -1.38
N CYS A 129 -23.36 -5.56 -1.21
CA CYS A 129 -23.73 -6.95 -1.41
C CYS A 129 -24.20 -7.66 -0.13
N GLY A 130 -24.31 -6.94 0.99
CA GLY A 130 -24.67 -7.53 2.28
C GLY A 130 -23.62 -8.51 2.83
N ILE A 131 -22.43 -8.55 2.25
CA ILE A 131 -21.30 -9.36 2.71
C ILE A 131 -20.65 -8.60 3.86
N HIS A 132 -20.39 -9.29 4.97
CA HIS A 132 -19.77 -8.66 6.14
C HIS A 132 -18.42 -8.04 5.73
N PRO A 133 -18.14 -6.76 6.06
CA PRO A 133 -16.95 -6.06 5.58
C PRO A 133 -15.62 -6.68 6.03
N SER A 134 -15.64 -7.50 7.08
CA SER A 134 -14.48 -8.30 7.49
C SER A 134 -14.03 -9.28 6.39
N ALA A 135 -14.94 -9.81 5.57
CA ALA A 135 -14.63 -10.71 4.47
C ALA A 135 -14.04 -10.00 3.26
N ALA A 136 -14.21 -8.67 3.18
CA ALA A 136 -13.79 -7.88 2.04
C ALA A 136 -12.29 -7.54 2.03
N GLY A 137 -11.57 -7.91 3.10
CA GLY A 137 -10.28 -7.37 3.43
C GLY A 137 -10.45 -5.91 3.88
N LYS A 138 -9.98 -5.60 5.10
CA LYS A 138 -9.72 -4.21 5.49
C LYS A 138 -8.67 -3.67 4.53
N GLY A 139 -9.10 -3.12 3.39
CA GLY A 139 -8.24 -2.30 2.55
C GLY A 139 -7.64 -1.26 3.49
N LYS A 140 -6.31 -1.12 3.49
CA LYS A 140 -5.57 -0.08 4.23
C LYS A 140 -6.13 1.29 3.84
N GLY A 141 -7.24 1.66 4.46
CA GLY A 141 -7.92 2.90 4.26
C GLY A 141 -7.04 3.95 4.90
N LYS A 142 -6.31 4.66 4.05
CA LYS A 142 -5.62 5.93 4.28
C LYS A 142 -5.42 6.22 5.77
N ASN A 143 -4.20 6.00 6.27
CA ASN A 143 -3.71 6.75 7.41
C ASN A 143 -4.01 8.21 7.10
N LYS A 144 -5.06 8.74 7.72
CA LYS A 144 -5.27 10.15 7.85
C LYS A 144 -4.25 10.51 8.90
N ASP A 145 -3.02 10.78 8.46
CA ASP A 145 -1.93 11.30 9.28
C ASP A 145 -2.44 12.59 9.91
N LYS A 146 -3.11 12.44 11.06
CA LYS A 146 -3.33 13.51 12.01
C LYS A 146 -1.96 13.71 12.65
N ASN A 147 -1.10 14.42 11.93
CA ASN A 147 0.06 15.10 12.47
C ASN A 147 -0.44 16.11 13.52
N LYS A 148 -0.76 15.59 14.72
CA LYS A 148 -0.88 16.39 15.93
C LYS A 148 0.53 16.59 16.44
N ASN A 149 1.25 17.49 15.77
CA ASN A 149 2.44 18.12 16.32
C ASN A 149 2.02 18.90 17.57
N LYS A 150 1.96 18.21 18.72
CA LYS A 150 1.97 18.82 20.04
C LYS A 150 3.41 18.86 20.54
N ASN A 151 4.23 19.68 19.88
CA ASN A 151 5.46 20.16 20.50
C ASN A 151 5.05 21.12 21.63
N LYS A 152 4.88 20.57 22.84
CA LYS A 152 4.56 21.33 24.05
C LYS A 152 5.81 21.35 24.93
N LYS A 153 6.44 22.52 24.97
CA LYS A 153 7.39 23.01 25.98
C LYS A 153 8.76 22.32 26.03
N ASN A 154 9.70 22.89 25.27
CA ASN A 154 10.98 23.25 25.90
C ASN A 154 11.12 24.77 25.88
N LYS A 155 11.20 25.32 27.09
CA LYS A 155 11.28 26.73 27.43
C LYS A 155 12.75 27.10 27.58
N SER A 156 13.35 27.66 26.54
CA SER A 156 14.53 28.53 26.60
C SER A 156 14.18 29.73 25.72
N LYS A 157 13.76 30.89 26.23
CA LYS A 157 14.53 31.88 27.00
C LYS A 157 15.90 32.16 26.36
N TYR A 158 15.92 32.86 25.22
CA TYR A 158 16.66 34.11 24.97
C TYR A 158 16.37 34.69 23.57
N SER A 159 16.31 36.03 23.51
CA SER A 159 16.35 37.00 22.37
C SER A 159 15.39 36.79 21.19
N ASP A 160 14.38 37.65 20.97
CA ASP A 160 14.50 39.05 20.49
C ASP A 160 15.46 39.13 19.29
N ASP A 161 14.94 38.94 18.07
CA ASP A 161 15.44 39.63 16.89
C ASP A 161 14.38 39.56 15.79
N ASP A 162 13.92 40.75 15.44
CA ASP A 162 12.99 41.09 14.38
C ASP A 162 13.41 40.48 13.03
N ASN A 163 12.46 39.87 12.33
CA ASN A 163 12.41 39.91 10.87
C ASN A 163 10.94 39.90 10.46
N ASP A 164 10.45 41.13 10.29
CA ASP A 164 9.44 41.52 9.32
C ASP A 164 9.74 40.96 7.92
N ASP A 165 8.70 40.97 7.07
CA ASP A 165 8.75 40.86 5.61
C ASP A 165 8.99 39.42 5.08
N GLU A 166 8.15 38.79 4.27
CA GLU A 166 7.24 39.29 3.24
C GLU A 166 6.17 38.22 2.93
N ASP A 167 4.96 38.69 2.67
CA ASP A 167 3.86 37.95 2.06
C ASP A 167 4.26 37.47 0.64
N ASP A 168 4.23 36.16 0.39
CA ASP A 168 4.27 35.63 -0.98
C ASP A 168 3.03 34.75 -1.22
N ASP A 169 1.99 35.42 -1.71
CA ASP A 169 0.76 34.86 -2.25
C ASP A 169 1.07 34.09 -3.55
N GLY A 170 1.54 32.85 -3.40
CA GLY A 170 1.71 31.91 -4.50
C GLY A 170 0.39 31.35 -5.00
N ASP A 171 -0.36 32.18 -5.73
CA ASP A 171 -1.44 31.83 -6.64
C ASP A 171 -0.92 30.78 -7.64
N SER A 172 -1.56 29.62 -7.73
CA SER A 172 -1.21 28.57 -8.69
C SER A 172 -2.47 27.99 -9.27
N GLU A 173 -2.82 28.63 -10.37
CA GLU A 173 -3.89 28.40 -11.31
C GLU A 173 -3.99 26.93 -11.79
N ASP A 174 -5.22 26.43 -11.75
CA ASP A 174 -5.93 25.73 -12.82
C ASP A 174 -5.08 24.99 -13.89
N ASP A 175 -4.81 23.70 -13.66
CA ASP A 175 -4.43 22.78 -14.75
C ASP A 175 -5.63 21.95 -15.25
N GLU A 176 -6.22 22.51 -16.29
CA GLU A 176 -7.25 21.99 -17.17
C GLU A 176 -6.74 20.76 -17.96
N ILE A 177 -7.01 19.52 -17.47
CA ILE A 177 -6.70 18.31 -18.26
C ILE A 177 -7.82 17.98 -19.25
N LYS A 178 -7.48 18.28 -20.51
CA LYS A 178 -8.24 18.12 -21.75
C LYS A 178 -8.79 16.71 -22.01
N GLU A 179 -10.09 16.70 -22.25
CA GLU A 179 -10.93 15.64 -22.81
C GLU A 179 -10.43 15.16 -24.19
N LYS A 180 -9.87 13.94 -24.25
CA LYS A 180 -9.50 13.29 -25.53
C LYS A 180 -10.68 12.53 -26.13
N LYS A 181 -11.26 13.13 -27.18
CA LYS A 181 -12.28 12.61 -28.07
C LYS A 181 -11.98 11.20 -28.60
N GLN A 182 -12.99 10.33 -28.48
CA GLN A 182 -13.10 9.02 -29.12
C GLN A 182 -13.12 9.14 -30.66
N LYS A 183 -12.17 8.49 -31.34
CA LYS A 183 -12.25 8.23 -32.79
C LYS A 183 -13.10 6.97 -33.02
N LYS A 184 -14.33 7.16 -33.50
CA LYS A 184 -15.18 6.11 -34.08
C LYS A 184 -14.65 5.73 -35.46
N ASN A 185 -14.05 4.56 -35.61
CA ASN A 185 -13.80 3.95 -36.91
C ASN A 185 -15.04 3.16 -37.35
N LYS A 186 -15.83 3.75 -38.27
CA LYS A 186 -16.88 3.06 -39.04
C LYS A 186 -16.23 2.42 -40.26
N GLY A 187 -15.81 1.16 -40.14
CA GLY A 187 -15.45 0.34 -41.28
C GLY A 187 -16.70 -0.12 -42.03
N LYS A 188 -17.07 0.60 -43.09
CA LYS A 188 -18.00 0.14 -44.13
C LYS A 188 -17.19 -0.48 -45.26
N GLY A 189 -17.49 -1.72 -45.62
CA GLY A 189 -17.16 -2.28 -46.91
C GLY A 189 -17.14 -3.80 -46.89
N LYS A 190 -17.48 -4.51 -47.96
CA LYS A 190 -18.19 -4.17 -49.20
C LYS A 190 -18.50 -5.55 -49.80
N LYS A 191 -19.75 -5.78 -50.20
CA LYS A 191 -20.17 -6.98 -50.92
C LYS A 191 -19.29 -7.22 -52.15
N LYS A 192 -18.91 -8.47 -52.38
CA LYS A 192 -18.79 -9.09 -53.69
C LYS A 192 -19.44 -10.45 -53.61
#